data_AF-A0A2H6ERT3-F1
#
_entry.id   AF-A0A2H6ERT3-F1
#
_cell.length_a   1.000
_cell.length_b   1.000
_cell.length_c   1.000
_cell.angle_alpha   90.00
_cell.angle_beta   90.00
_cell.angle_gamma   90.00
#
_symmetry.space_group_name_H-M   'P 1'
#
loop_
_entity.id
_entity.type
_entity.pdbx_description
1 polymer ?
#
loop_
_entity_poly.entity_id
_entity_poly.type
_entity_poly.pdbx_seq_one_letter_code
_entity_poly.pdbx_strand_id
1 'polypeptide(L)' 'MNKIVLNFGLLIFFISVVVFSQKGMLVQDVLIRSTIVFFVVTIMFSILALAFIKAINKTGTGKQKHINHKLAGSGENE' A
#
# COMPACT_ATOMS: atom_id res chain seq x y z
N MET A 1 7.66 3.71 -6.51
CA MET A 1 6.86 2.83 -5.63
C MET A 1 7.37 2.97 -4.20
N ASN A 2 6.49 2.91 -3.21
CA ASN A 2 6.91 2.94 -1.80
C ASN A 2 7.85 1.75 -1.54
N LYS A 3 9.09 1.97 -1.08
CA LYS A 3 10.10 0.90 -0.87
C LYS A 3 9.56 -0.24 0.00
N ILE A 4 8.68 0.10 0.94
CA ILE A 4 8.00 -0.86 1.81
C ILE A 4 7.14 -1.86 1.05
N VAL A 5 6.44 -1.42 -0.01
CA VAL A 5 5.51 -2.25 -0.80
C VAL A 5 6.30 -3.28 -1.59
N LEU A 6 7.42 -2.88 -2.18
CA LEU A 6 8.29 -3.80 -2.92
C LEU A 6 8.95 -4.82 -1.99
N ASN A 7 9.49 -4.39 -0.85
CA ASN A 7 10.11 -5.30 0.12
C ASN A 7 9.09 -6.30 0.70
N PHE A 8 7.87 -5.84 0.99
CA PHE A 8 6.79 -6.71 1.43
C PHE A 8 6.39 -7.71 0.34
N GLY A 9 6.25 -7.26 -0.91
CA GLY A 9 6.02 -8.14 -2.05
C GLY A 9 7.11 -9.22 -2.16
N LEU A 10 8.38 -8.83 -2.12
CA LEU A 10 9.52 -9.75 -2.22
C LEU A 10 9.54 -10.78 -1.08
N LEU A 11 9.16 -10.38 0.13
CA LEU A 11 9.00 -11.32 1.25
C LEU A 11 7.95 -12.39 0.91
N ILE A 12 6.78 -11.97 0.42
CA ILE A 12 5.70 -12.90 0.01
C ILE A 12 6.14 -13.78 -1.17
N PHE A 13 6.92 -13.24 -2.10
CA PHE A 13 7.50 -14.00 -3.20
C PHE A 13 8.36 -15.15 -2.69
N PHE A 14 9.34 -14.88 -1.80
CA PHE A 14 10.21 -15.92 -1.26
C PHE A 14 9.46 -16.94 -0.41
N ILE A 15 8.46 -16.50 0.38
CA ILE A 15 7.58 -17.42 1.11
C ILE A 15 6.83 -18.33 0.12
N SER A 16 6.30 -17.77 -0.97
CA SER A 16 5.61 -18.55 -2.00
C SER A 16 6.54 -19.57 -2.66
N VAL A 17 7.79 -19.20 -2.94
CA VAL A 17 8.81 -20.13 -3.47
C VAL A 17 9.01 -21.29 -2.51
N VAL A 18 9.19 -21.03 -1.21
CA VAL A 18 9.35 -22.09 -0.19
C VAL A 18 8.12 -23.00 -0.14
N VAL A 19 6.92 -22.43 -0.09
CA VAL A 19 5.66 -23.19 -0.01
C VAL A 19 5.44 -24.06 -1.26
N PHE A 20 5.71 -23.53 -2.45
CA PHE A 20 5.53 -24.25 -3.70
C PHE A 20 6.64 -25.28 -3.94
N SER A 21 7.87 -25.00 -3.48
CA SER A 21 8.98 -25.96 -3.55
C SER A 21 8.73 -27.21 -2.71
N GLN A 22 8.00 -27.09 -1.59
CA GLN A 22 7.65 -28.24 -0.75
C GLN A 22 6.62 -29.20 -1.38
N LYS A 23 5.99 -28.81 -2.49
CA LYS A 23 4.96 -29.62 -3.17
C LYS A 23 5.51 -30.57 -4.23
N GLY A 24 6.84 -30.68 -4.36
CA GLY A 24 7.48 -31.54 -5.37
C GLY A 24 7.25 -31.08 -6.81
N MET A 25 6.89 -29.81 -7.02
CA MET A 25 6.69 -29.24 -8.35
C MET A 25 8.04 -28.96 -9.04
N LEU A 26 8.03 -28.90 -10.37
CA LEU A 26 9.19 -28.47 -11.16
C LEU A 26 9.57 -27.03 -10.80
N VAL A 27 10.87 -26.72 -10.85
CA VAL A 27 11.40 -25.38 -10.51
C VAL A 27 10.71 -24.28 -11.34
N GLN A 28 10.46 -24.53 -12.62
CA GLN A 28 9.76 -23.60 -13.50
C GLN A 28 8.34 -23.29 -12.99
N ASP A 29 7.59 -24.31 -12.58
CA ASP A 29 6.23 -24.14 -12.06
C ASP A 29 6.22 -23.39 -10.73
N VAL A 30 7.19 -23.67 -9.86
CA VAL A 30 7.38 -22.95 -8.59
C VAL A 30 7.60 -21.47 -8.85
N LEU A 31 8.50 -21.12 -9.76
CA LEU A 31 8.82 -19.73 -10.09
C LEU A 31 7.63 -18.99 -10.71
N ILE A 32 6.93 -19.61 -11.66
CA ILE A 32 5.76 -19.01 -12.32
C ILE A 32 4.66 -18.74 -11.29
N ARG A 33 4.30 -19.75 -10.47
CA ARG A 33 3.24 -19.60 -9.46
C ARG A 33 3.60 -18.57 -8.40
N SER A 34 4.85 -18.58 -7.92
CA SER A 34 5.33 -17.58 -6.95
C SER A 34 5.32 -16.17 -7.50
N THR A 35 5.66 -16.01 -8.78
CA THR A 35 5.62 -14.72 -9.48
C THR A 35 4.19 -14.20 -9.62
N ILE A 36 3.23 -15.07 -9.94
CA ILE A 36 1.80 -14.70 -9.98
C ILE A 36 1.34 -14.22 -8.60
N VAL A 37 1.64 -14.96 -7.54
CA VAL A 37 1.29 -14.57 -6.17
C VAL A 37 1.93 -13.22 -5.80
N PHE A 38 3.21 -13.02 -6.15
CA PHE A 38 3.90 -11.75 -5.93
C PHE A 38 3.17 -10.57 -6.58
N PHE A 39 2.80 -10.67 -7.86
CA PHE A 39 2.11 -9.59 -8.55
C PHE A 39 0.74 -9.30 -7.96
N VAL A 40 -0.06 -10.33 -7.71
CA VAL A 40 -1.41 -10.17 -7.14
C VAL A 40 -1.33 -9.48 -5.78
N VAL A 41 -0.49 -9.98 -4.87
CA VAL A 41 -0.36 -9.40 -3.53
C VAL A 41 0.23 -7.99 -3.57
N THR A 42 1.23 -7.75 -4.41
CA THR A 42 1.85 -6.41 -4.53
C THR A 42 0.87 -5.38 -5.07
N ILE A 43 0.03 -5.74 -6.05
CA ILE A 43 -1.01 -4.85 -6.59
C ILE A 43 -2.06 -4.55 -5.51
N MET A 44 -2.57 -5.58 -4.83
CA MET A 44 -3.56 -5.39 -3.76
C MET A 44 -3.01 -4.51 -2.63
N PHE A 45 -1.78 -4.77 -2.20
CA PHE A 45 -1.13 -3.99 -1.14
C PHE A 45 -0.84 -2.55 -1.57
N SER A 46 -0.52 -2.33 -2.85
CA SER A 46 -0.36 -0.98 -3.41
C SER A 46 -1.66 -0.18 -3.34
N ILE A 47 -2.80 -0.79 -3.70
CA ILE A 47 -4.11 -0.15 -3.60
C ILE A 47 -4.42 0.20 -2.14
N LEU A 48 -4.16 -0.74 -1.22
CA LEU A 48 -4.36 -0.52 0.22
C LEU A 48 -3.51 0.65 0.73
N ALA A 49 -2.23 0.68 0.37
CA ALA A 49 -1.30 1.74 0.76
C ALA A 49 -1.76 3.12 0.26
N LEU A 50 -2.23 3.20 -0.99
CA LEU A 50 -2.80 4.43 -1.55
C LEU A 50 -4.07 4.86 -0.81
N ALA A 51 -4.95 3.92 -0.45
CA ALA A 51 -6.15 4.21 0.33
C ALA A 51 -5.81 4.76 1.72
N PHE A 52 -4.82 4.20 2.41
CA PHE A 52 -4.33 4.70 3.69
C PHE A 52 -3.75 6.11 3.59
N ILE A 53 -2.87 6.37 2.61
CA ILE A 53 -2.31 7.70 2.37
C ILE A 53 -3.43 8.72 2.12
N LYS A 54 -4.42 8.34 1.31
CA LYS A 54 -5.58 9.21 1.02
C LYS A 54 -6.43 9.47 2.27
N ALA A 55 -6.64 8.47 3.12
CA ALA A 55 -7.39 8.63 4.37
C ALA A 55 -6.66 9.56 5.36
N ILE A 56 -5.34 9.39 5.52
CA ILE A 56 -4.50 10.26 6.37
C ILE A 56 -4.54 11.71 5.85
N ASN A 57 -4.32 11.89 4.54
CA ASN A 57 -4.31 13.23 3.94
C ASN A 57 -5.67 13.91 4.05
N LYS A 58 -6.79 13.17 3.87
CA LYS A 58 -8.15 13.72 4.04
C LYS A 58 -8.39 14.25 5.45
N THR A 59 -7.91 13.54 6.47
CA THR A 59 -8.01 13.98 7.88
C THR A 59 -7.16 15.22 8.17
N GLY A 60 -5.97 15.31 7.57
CA GLY A 60 -5.09 16.49 7.70
C GLY A 60 -5.64 17.74 7.03
N THR A 61 -6.10 17.63 5.77
CA THR A 61 -6.62 18.78 5.00
C THR A 61 -7.95 19.29 5.56
N GLY A 62 -8.81 18.40 6.08
CA GLY A 62 -10.07 18.79 6.73
C GLY A 62 -9.86 19.66 7.96
N LYS A 63 -8.83 19.37 8.76
CA LYS A 63 -8.47 20.14 9.96
C LYS A 63 -7.90 21.52 9.60
N GLN A 64 -7.11 21.62 8.54
CA GLN A 64 -6.49 22.87 8.08
C GLN A 64 -7.50 23.84 7.43
N LYS A 65 -8.47 23.32 6.66
CA LYS A 65 -9.55 24.12 6.06
C LYS A 65 -10.45 24.77 7.13
N HIS A 66 -10.70 24.07 8.23
CA HIS A 66 -11.52 24.57 9.34
C HIS A 66 -10.82 25.66 10.17
N ILE A 67 -9.49 25.60 10.28
CA ILE A 67 -8.69 26.61 10.98
C ILE A 67 -8.58 27.90 10.15
N ASN A 68 -8.33 27.79 8.84
CA ASN A 68 -8.28 28.97 7.96
C ASN A 68 -9.62 29.71 7.87
N HIS A 69 -10.74 29.00 7.84
CA HIS A 69 -12.07 29.63 7.86
C HIS A 69 -12.35 30.36 9.19
N LYS A 70 -11.86 29.85 10.31
CA LYS A 70 -12.06 30.48 11.63
C LYS A 70 -11.19 31.71 11.84
N LEU A 71 -10.01 31.76 11.22
CA LEU A 71 -9.11 32.91 11.24
C LEU A 71 -9.56 34.02 10.27
N ALA A 72 -10.05 33.66 9.07
CA ALA A 72 -10.54 34.62 8.09
C ALA A 72 -11.86 35.30 8.50
N GLY A 73 -12.75 34.61 9.21
CA GLY A 73 -14.01 35.17 9.72
C GLY A 73 -13.91 36.00 11.01
N SER A 74 -12.71 36.13 11.59
CA SER A 74 -12.51 36.91 12.83
C SER A 74 -12.05 38.35 12.58
N GLY A 75 -11.85 38.75 11.31
CA GLY A 75 -11.40 40.10 10.92
C GLY A 75 -12.47 40.97 10.25
N GLU A 76 -13.72 40.50 10.14
CA GLU A 76 -14.82 41.26 9.51
C GLU A 76 -15.73 41.98 10.50
N ASN A 77 -15.44 41.95 11.81
CA ASN A 77 -16.25 42.62 12.84
C ASN A 77 -15.40 43.42 13.85
N GLU A 78 -14.43 44.21 13.38
CA GLU A 78 -13.84 45.33 14.14
C GLU A 78 -13.68 46.57 13.24
#